data_AF-A0A645ALC6-F1
#
_entry.id   AF-A0A645ALC6-F1
#
_cell.length_a   1.000
_cell.length_b   1.000
_cell.length_c   1.000
_cell.angle_alpha   90.00
_cell.angle_beta   90.00
_cell.angle_gamma   90.00
#
_symmetry.space_group_name_H-M   'P 1'
#
loop_
_entity.id
_entity.type
_entity.pdbx_description
1 polymer ?
#
loop_
_entity_poly.entity_id
_entity_poly.type
_entity_poly.pdbx_seq_one_letter_code
_entity_poly.pdbx_strand_id
1 'polypeptide(L)' 'MVEDLCAQATLGMDIGGTLIGMHLHPVVVPVHSSLRNIGEATLILAKSRPKYVGGPRAQYIHDEPAHA' A
#
# COMPACT_ATOMS: atom_id res chain seq x y z
N MET A 1 -17.11 -8.52 -14.88
CA MET A 1 -16.48 -9.22 -13.74
C MET A 1 -15.18 -9.81 -14.25
N VAL A 2 -14.09 -9.68 -13.49
CA VAL A 2 -12.77 -10.26 -13.80
C VAL A 2 -12.38 -11.19 -12.65
N GLU A 3 -11.44 -12.11 -12.89
CA GLU A 3 -10.98 -13.06 -11.88
C GLU A 3 -10.11 -12.39 -10.80
N ASP A 4 -9.21 -11.48 -11.21
CA ASP A 4 -8.37 -10.70 -10.30
C ASP A 4 -7.93 -9.36 -10.94
N LEU A 5 -7.16 -8.59 -10.17
CA LEU A 5 -6.55 -7.33 -10.60
C LEU A 5 -5.07 -7.46 -10.99
N CYS A 6 -4.55 -8.69 -11.12
CA CYS A 6 -3.16 -8.99 -11.48
C CYS A 6 -2.11 -8.21 -10.66
N ALA A 7 -2.39 -7.97 -9.37
CA ALA A 7 -1.58 -7.13 -8.49
C ALA A 7 -1.27 -5.73 -9.07
N GLN A 8 -2.24 -5.10 -9.74
CA GLN A 8 -2.07 -3.79 -10.39
C GLN A 8 -2.59 -2.62 -9.54
N ALA A 9 -3.28 -2.86 -8.42
CA ALA A 9 -3.83 -1.76 -7.61
C ALA A 9 -2.73 -0.99 -6.88
N THR A 10 -2.75 0.34 -6.99
CA THR A 10 -1.78 1.24 -6.34
C THR A 10 -2.21 1.67 -4.93
N LEU A 11 -3.50 1.61 -4.63
CA LEU A 11 -4.10 1.99 -3.36
C LEU A 11 -5.05 0.88 -2.89
N GLY A 12 -5.20 0.74 -1.57
CA GLY A 12 -6.06 -0.25 -0.95
C GLY A 12 -6.71 0.27 0.33
N MET A 13 -7.98 -0.07 0.50
CA MET A 13 -8.74 0.09 1.73
C MET A 13 -9.35 -1.25 2.09
N ASP A 14 -8.87 -1.84 3.18
CA ASP A 14 -9.39 -3.08 3.74
C ASP A 14 -10.22 -2.73 4.98
N ILE A 15 -11.51 -3.06 4.93
CA ILE A 15 -12.48 -2.81 5.99
C ILE A 15 -12.86 -4.15 6.59
N GLY A 16 -12.48 -4.37 7.84
CA GLY A 16 -12.73 -5.63 8.55
C GLY A 16 -11.63 -6.68 8.40
N GLY A 17 -10.52 -6.37 7.71
CA GLY A 17 -9.37 -7.27 7.61
C GLY A 17 -9.60 -8.46 6.69
N THR A 18 -10.24 -8.22 5.54
CA THR A 18 -10.62 -9.23 4.55
C THR A 18 -9.46 -9.66 3.63
N LEU A 19 -8.26 -9.12 3.84
CA LEU A 19 -7.00 -9.53 3.18
C LEU A 19 -6.93 -9.17 1.69
N ILE A 20 -6.89 -7.88 1.37
CA ILE A 20 -6.81 -7.39 -0.03
C ILE A 20 -5.41 -7.46 -0.67
N GLY A 21 -4.39 -7.95 0.06
CA GLY A 21 -2.98 -7.81 -0.31
C GLY A 21 -2.61 -8.41 -1.67
N MET A 22 -3.29 -9.47 -2.09
CA MET A 22 -3.06 -10.14 -3.39
C MET A 22 -3.36 -9.26 -4.61
N HIS A 23 -4.13 -8.19 -4.44
CA HIS A 23 -4.51 -7.29 -5.52
C HIS A 23 -3.60 -6.04 -5.62
N LEU A 24 -2.75 -5.80 -4.63
CA LEU A 24 -1.90 -4.61 -4.55
C LEU A 24 -0.56 -4.81 -5.26
N HIS A 25 -0.11 -3.77 -5.96
CA HIS A 25 1.18 -3.76 -6.62
C HIS A 25 2.34 -3.73 -5.61
N PRO A 26 3.36 -4.60 -5.72
CA PRO A 26 4.54 -4.51 -4.86
C PRO A 26 5.35 -3.23 -5.13
N VAL A 27 5.83 -2.50 -4.12
CA VAL A 27 5.92 -2.82 -2.68
C VAL A 27 4.78 -2.16 -1.92
N VAL A 28 4.01 -2.96 -1.16
CA VAL A 28 2.91 -2.46 -0.34
C VAL A 28 3.43 -1.80 0.93
N VAL A 29 2.93 -0.61 1.24
CA VAL A 29 3.26 0.20 2.41
C VAL A 29 1.96 0.58 3.12
N PRO A 30 1.80 0.26 4.42
CA PRO A 30 0.65 0.71 5.20
C PRO A 30 0.59 2.24 5.29
N VAL A 31 -0.61 2.79 5.21
CA VAL A 31 -0.87 4.21 5.43
C VAL A 31 -1.56 4.36 6.77
N HIS A 32 -1.01 5.20 7.65
CA HIS A 32 -1.59 5.47 8.95
C HIS A 32 -2.49 6.71 8.88
N SER A 33 -3.80 6.49 9.08
CA SER A 33 -4.79 7.55 9.23
C SER A 33 -5.17 7.75 10.69
N SER A 34 -5.66 8.95 11.03
CA SER A 34 -6.32 9.20 12.32
C SER A 34 -7.61 8.40 12.48
N LEU A 35 -8.28 8.07 11.36
CA LEU A 35 -9.42 7.16 11.34
C LEU A 35 -8.93 5.71 11.41
N ARG A 36 -9.40 4.97 12.42
CA ARG A 36 -8.99 3.57 12.68
C ARG A 36 -10.06 2.54 12.39
N ASN A 37 -11.32 2.95 12.35
CA ASN A 37 -12.47 2.07 12.16
C ASN A 37 -13.52 2.75 11.27
N ILE A 38 -14.30 1.94 10.57
CA ILE A 38 -15.54 2.35 9.91
C ILE A 38 -16.66 1.54 10.56
N GLY A 39 -17.48 2.20 11.38
CA GLY A 39 -18.32 1.50 12.35
C GLY A 39 -17.45 0.66 13.29
N GLU A 40 -17.79 -0.63 13.43
CA GLU A 40 -17.02 -1.58 14.25
C GLU A 40 -15.85 -2.24 13.49
N ALA A 41 -15.76 -2.06 12.18
CA ALA A 41 -14.75 -2.73 11.36
C ALA A 41 -13.42 -1.98 11.38
N THR A 42 -12.31 -2.70 11.57
CA THR A 42 -10.96 -2.14 11.49
C THR A 42 -10.67 -1.61 10.08
N LEU A 43 -10.13 -0.39 10.00
CA LEU A 43 -9.69 0.22 8.75
C LEU A 43 -8.18 0.03 8.58
N ILE A 44 -7.79 -0.62 7.50
CA ILE A 44 -6.39 -0.78 7.07
C ILE A 44 -6.25 -0.09 5.72
N LEU A 45 -5.37 0.91 5.65
CA LEU A 45 -5.05 1.59 4.41
C LEU A 45 -3.66 1.17 3.94
N ALA A 46 -3.50 1.01 2.64
CA ALA A 46 -2.24 0.68 2.03
C ALA A 46 -2.06 1.40 0.70
N LYS A 47 -0.80 1.66 0.34
CA LYS A 47 -0.40 2.11 -0.98
C LYS A 47 0.80 1.35 -1.49
N SER A 48 1.02 1.34 -2.79
CA SER A 48 2.25 0.82 -3.36
C SER A 48 3.31 1.90 -3.49
N ARG A 49 4.57 1.48 -3.49
CA ARG A 49 5.72 2.30 -3.87
C ARG A 49 6.62 1.53 -4.83
N PRO A 50 7.48 2.22 -5.59
CA PRO A 50 8.55 1.56 -6.34
C PRO A 50 9.47 0.74 -5.43
N LYS A 51 9.95 -0.40 -5.97
CA LYS A 51 11.02 -1.17 -5.33
C LYS A 51 12.28 -0.31 -5.24
N TYR A 52 12.91 -0.28 -4.08
CA TYR A 52 14.27 0.23 -3.96
C TYR A 52 15.22 -0.84 -4.49
N VAL A 53 15.94 -0.50 -5.56
CA VAL A 53 16.88 -1.37 -6.27
C VAL A 53 18.22 -0.66 -6.45
N GLY A 54 19.31 -1.42 -6.34
CA GLY A 54 20.66 -0.88 -6.52
C GLY A 54 21.68 -1.59 -5.63
N GLY A 55 22.95 -1.54 -6.02
CA GLY A 55 24.06 -2.14 -5.26
C GLY A 55 24.44 -1.31 -4.03
N PRO A 56 25.54 -1.68 -3.33
CA PRO A 56 25.94 -1.06 -2.06
C PRO A 56 26.21 0.46 -2.07
N ARG A 57 26.31 1.07 -3.26
CA ARG A 57 26.57 2.50 -3.46
C ARG A 57 25.33 3.27 -3.94
N ALA A 58 24.18 2.62 -4.08
CA ALA A 58 22.95 3.28 -4.53
C ALA A 58 22.48 4.29 -3.48
N GLN A 59 22.12 5.48 -3.94
CA GLN A 59 21.57 6.55 -3.13
C GLN A 59 20.15 6.87 -3.60
N TYR A 60 19.23 7.04 -2.66
CA TYR A 60 17.87 7.49 -2.92
C TYR A 60 17.72 8.86 -2.29
N ILE A 61 17.47 9.88 -3.11
CA ILE A 61 17.25 11.25 -2.63
C ILE A 61 15.82 11.34 -2.10
N HIS A 62 15.66 11.83 -0.87
CA HIS A 62 14.36 12.14 -0.28
C HIS A 62 14.08 13.64 -0.41
N ASP A 63 13.68 14.10 -1.60
CA ASP A 63 13.27 15.52 -1.79
C ASP A 63 11.75 15.73 -1.69
N GLU A 64 10.95 14.66 -1.71
CA GLU A 64 9.55 14.69 -1.29
C GLU A 64 9.28 13.51 -0.36
N PRO A 65 8.45 13.68 0.69
CA PRO A 65 7.93 12.51 1.38
C PRO A 65 7.21 11.68 0.34
N ALA A 66 7.64 10.43 0.14
CA ALA A 66 6.90 9.46 -0.68
C ALA A 66 5.45 9.25 -0.16
N HIS A 67 5.09 9.92 0.94
CA HIS A 67 4.05 9.63 1.91
C HIS A 67 3.40 10.89 2.50
N ALA A 68 3.18 11.93 1.70
CA ALA A 68 2.03 12.81 1.92
C ALA A 68 0.74 12.12 1.43
#